data_AF-A0A933CT67-F1
#
_entry.id   AF-A0A933CT67-F1
#
_cell.length_a   1.000
_cell.length_b   1.000
_cell.length_c   1.000
_cell.angle_alpha   90.00
_cell.angle_beta   90.00
_cell.angle_gamma   90.00
#
_symmetry.space_group_name_H-M   'P 1'
#
loop_
_entity.id
_entity.type
_entity.pdbx_description
1 polymer ?
#
loop_
_entity_poly.entity_id
_entity_poly.type
_entity_poly.pdbx_seq_one_letter_code
_entity_poly.pdbx_strand_id
1 'polypeptide(L)'
;MAFNIWANSRDVPGVVCSDARLTDRSRTQWPWADRPITTRDQLYGQAGWDIGINFLSLHNLASQLGSLSIPDELPQAGRTVRRGEIQRLAIHAHGSSGTIFINGQGEGRANLTARTVSSFHSDLNQIGLMTSNSETNRAVILFVGCLAGGGQSGTDLLLELSRIWPQRKVVAFASLGYAPGGEMYRSGDACTEPGMRDTTAVFPGEADQTAGQNWGNLTTWPWASETSPRAKVALNQRIIQGANL
;
A
#
# COMPACT_ATOMS: atom_id res chain seq x y z
N MET A 1 13.41 11.11 11.78
CA MET A 1 13.30 10.65 10.39
C MET A 1 12.04 9.82 10.29
N ALA A 2 11.40 9.79 9.12
CA ALA A 2 10.21 8.98 8.93
C ALA A 2 10.30 8.20 7.63
N PHE A 3 9.62 7.06 7.60
CA PHE A 3 9.67 6.13 6.49
C PHE A 3 8.28 5.89 5.91
N ASN A 4 8.26 5.71 4.59
CA ASN A 4 7.12 5.27 3.82
C ASN A 4 7.38 3.84 3.33
N ILE A 5 6.50 2.92 3.70
CA ILE A 5 6.69 1.49 3.46
C ILE A 5 5.61 0.95 2.52
N TRP A 6 6.04 0.23 1.50
CA TRP A 6 5.16 -0.57 0.64
C TRP A 6 5.30 -2.05 0.98
N ALA A 7 4.22 -2.67 1.45
CA ALA A 7 4.19 -4.07 1.82
C ALA A 7 3.37 -4.88 0.80
N ASN A 8 4.00 -5.79 0.07
CA ASN A 8 3.32 -6.74 -0.82
C ASN A 8 2.99 -8.03 -0.06
N SER A 9 1.73 -8.46 -0.14
CA SER A 9 1.37 -9.83 0.18
C SER A 9 2.00 -10.78 -0.83
N ARG A 10 2.35 -12.01 -0.42
CA ARG A 10 2.93 -13.01 -1.32
C ARG A 10 2.05 -13.36 -2.53
N ASP A 11 0.75 -13.14 -2.43
CA ASP A 11 -0.21 -13.50 -3.47
C ASP A 11 -0.52 -12.37 -4.47
N VAL A 12 0.03 -11.16 -4.28
CA VAL A 12 -0.06 -10.12 -5.32
C VAL A 12 1.03 -10.32 -6.40
N PRO A 13 0.82 -9.83 -7.63
CA PRO A 13 1.83 -9.94 -8.68
C PRO A 13 3.15 -9.25 -8.30
N GLY A 14 4.25 -10.01 -8.34
CA GLY A 14 5.61 -9.51 -8.15
C GLY A 14 6.07 -9.42 -6.69
N VAL A 15 7.37 -9.19 -6.52
CA VAL A 15 8.05 -9.00 -5.23
C VAL A 15 8.52 -7.56 -5.19
N VAL A 16 8.06 -6.76 -4.23
CA VAL A 16 8.50 -5.35 -4.17
C VAL A 16 9.97 -5.27 -3.81
N CYS A 17 10.70 -4.36 -4.45
CA CYS A 17 12.11 -4.10 -4.17
C CYS A 17 12.33 -3.58 -2.75
N SER A 18 13.38 -4.04 -2.05
CA SER A 18 13.71 -3.61 -0.68
C SER A 18 13.98 -2.11 -0.58
N ASP A 19 14.75 -1.56 -1.51
CA ASP A 19 14.81 -0.12 -1.79
C ASP A 19 13.62 0.23 -2.69
N ALA A 20 12.54 0.73 -2.09
CA ALA A 20 11.30 1.06 -2.80
C ALA A 20 11.30 2.47 -3.39
N ARG A 21 12.40 3.23 -3.23
CA ARG A 21 12.53 4.51 -3.93
C ARG A 21 12.58 4.24 -5.42
N LEU A 22 11.82 5.04 -6.19
CA LEU A 22 11.94 5.00 -7.64
C LEU A 22 13.34 5.47 -8.04
N THR A 23 14.17 4.51 -8.38
CA THR A 23 15.49 4.72 -8.95
C THR A 23 15.48 4.00 -10.28
N ASP A 24 15.48 4.70 -11.42
CA ASP A 24 15.66 4.04 -12.72
C ASP A 24 17.08 3.45 -12.79
N ARG A 25 17.25 2.20 -12.35
CA ARG A 25 18.56 1.52 -12.31
C ARG A 25 19.01 1.01 -13.69
N SER A 26 18.10 0.91 -14.68
CA SER A 26 18.43 0.62 -16.08
C SER A 26 19.19 1.73 -16.80
N ARG A 27 19.02 2.99 -16.37
CA ARG A 27 19.58 4.17 -17.06
C ARG A 27 20.47 5.03 -16.18
N THR A 28 20.59 4.69 -14.91
CA THR A 28 21.33 5.48 -13.93
C THR A 28 22.31 4.56 -13.21
N GLN A 29 23.57 4.58 -13.65
CA GLN A 29 24.67 4.05 -12.85
C GLN A 29 24.89 4.98 -11.65
N TRP A 30 25.08 4.41 -10.47
CA TRP A 30 25.65 5.13 -9.33
C TRP A 30 27.03 5.70 -9.75
N PRO A 31 27.34 7.00 -9.46
CA PRO A 31 26.81 7.79 -8.34
C PRO A 31 25.80 8.88 -8.69
N TRP A 32 25.12 8.85 -9.85
CA TRP A 32 24.22 9.94 -10.27
C TRP A 32 22.78 9.80 -9.73
N ALA A 33 22.66 9.42 -8.45
CA ALA A 33 21.39 9.20 -7.74
C ALA A 33 20.54 10.48 -7.52
N ASP A 34 20.99 11.63 -8.04
CA ASP A 34 20.42 12.95 -7.74
C ASP A 34 19.59 13.57 -8.88
N ARG A 35 19.30 12.84 -9.97
CA ARG A 35 18.37 13.39 -10.97
C ARG A 35 16.93 13.39 -10.42
N PRO A 36 16.15 14.47 -10.60
CA PRO A 36 14.76 14.49 -10.17
C PRO A 36 13.94 13.35 -10.79
N ILE A 37 13.02 12.77 -10.00
CA ILE A 37 12.03 11.80 -10.49
C ILE A 37 11.19 12.48 -11.57
N THR A 38 11.14 11.88 -12.76
CA THR A 38 10.38 12.40 -13.89
C THR A 38 9.00 11.74 -13.99
N THR A 39 8.10 12.34 -14.77
CA THR A 39 6.82 11.71 -15.12
C THR A 39 7.00 10.34 -15.77
N ARG A 40 8.11 10.13 -16.51
CA ARG A 40 8.43 8.85 -17.14
C ARG A 40 8.78 7.78 -16.12
N ASP A 41 9.57 8.12 -15.10
CA ASP A 41 9.90 7.19 -14.02
C ASP A 41 8.62 6.76 -13.27
N GLN A 42 7.69 7.71 -13.10
CA GLN A 42 6.38 7.44 -12.50
C GLN A 42 5.41 6.63 -13.39
N LEU A 43 5.78 6.28 -14.62
CA LEU A 43 4.99 5.32 -15.41
C LEU A 43 5.14 3.90 -14.88
N TYR A 44 6.30 3.57 -14.32
CA TYR A 44 6.65 2.20 -13.96
C TYR A 44 6.57 1.92 -12.45
N GLY A 45 6.51 2.97 -11.63
CA GLY A 45 6.21 2.85 -10.20
C GLY A 45 5.75 4.16 -9.57
N GLN A 46 5.29 4.10 -8.33
CA GLN A 46 4.83 5.24 -7.54
C GLN A 46 5.98 5.82 -6.72
N ALA A 47 6.20 7.13 -6.82
CA ALA A 47 7.22 7.80 -6.01
C ALA A 47 6.78 7.97 -4.55
N GLY A 48 7.74 8.27 -3.66
CA GLY A 48 7.47 8.59 -2.26
C GLY A 48 7.44 7.39 -1.31
N TRP A 49 7.94 6.23 -1.76
CA TRP A 49 8.19 5.05 -0.92
C TRP A 49 9.69 4.92 -0.65
N ASP A 50 10.04 4.44 0.55
CA ASP A 50 11.43 4.27 0.98
C ASP A 50 11.80 2.79 1.04
N ILE A 51 10.95 1.98 1.67
CA ILE A 51 11.24 0.57 1.96
C ILE A 51 10.14 -0.31 1.40
N GLY A 52 10.52 -1.36 0.68
CA GLY A 52 9.63 -2.43 0.25
C GLY A 52 9.81 -3.67 1.12
N ILE A 53 8.69 -4.26 1.54
CA ILE A 53 8.69 -5.53 2.27
C ILE A 53 7.67 -6.49 1.65
N ASN A 54 7.91 -7.78 1.80
CA ASN A 54 7.00 -8.82 1.34
C ASN A 54 6.55 -9.65 2.55
N PHE A 55 5.25 -9.87 2.68
CA PHE A 55 4.65 -10.53 3.85
C PHE A 55 3.76 -11.72 3.47
N LEU A 56 3.65 -12.67 4.39
CA LEU A 56 2.86 -13.91 4.23
C LEU A 56 1.49 -13.84 4.90
N SER A 57 1.42 -13.09 5.99
CA SER A 57 0.25 -12.94 6.86
C SER A 57 0.31 -11.59 7.57
N LEU A 58 -0.80 -11.16 8.13
CA LEU A 58 -0.82 -9.94 8.95
C LEU A 58 0.12 -10.05 10.16
N HIS A 59 0.20 -11.23 10.79
CA HIS A 59 1.14 -11.51 11.88
C HIS A 59 2.60 -11.38 11.45
N ASN A 60 2.93 -11.91 10.26
CA ASN A 60 4.27 -11.79 9.70
C ASN A 60 4.62 -10.33 9.37
N LEU A 61 3.69 -9.57 8.80
CA LEU A 61 3.86 -8.13 8.57
C LEU A 61 4.11 -7.38 9.88
N ALA A 62 3.29 -7.61 10.90
CA ALA A 62 3.44 -6.98 12.22
C ALA A 62 4.81 -7.27 12.85
N SER A 63 5.28 -8.52 12.74
CA SER A 63 6.58 -8.95 13.22
C SER A 63 7.73 -8.30 12.44
N GLN A 64 7.66 -8.30 11.10
CA GLN A 64 8.65 -7.68 10.23
C GLN A 64 8.80 -6.19 10.52
N LEU A 65 7.70 -5.45 10.65
CA LEU A 65 7.75 -4.02 10.97
C LEU A 65 8.41 -3.77 12.34
N GLY A 66 8.14 -4.63 13.33
CA GLY A 66 8.71 -4.51 14.67
C GLY A 66 10.23 -4.72 14.75
N SER A 67 10.83 -5.37 13.75
CA SER A 67 12.27 -5.65 13.66
C SER A 67 12.90 -5.15 12.36
N LEU A 68 12.24 -4.25 11.65
CA LEU A 68 12.66 -3.82 10.32
C LEU A 68 13.97 -3.03 10.39
N SER A 69 15.06 -3.57 9.84
CA SER A 69 16.29 -2.82 9.63
C SER A 69 16.21 -1.96 8.38
N ILE A 70 16.75 -0.75 8.47
CA ILE A 70 16.83 0.19 7.36
C ILE A 70 17.81 -0.37 6.30
N PRO A 71 17.39 -0.48 5.03
CA PRO A 71 18.26 -0.92 3.93
C PRO A 71 19.55 -0.10 3.78
N ASP A 72 20.59 -0.73 3.23
CA ASP A 72 21.92 -0.13 3.07
C ASP A 72 21.94 1.11 2.17
N GLU A 73 20.96 1.21 1.27
CA GLU A 73 20.83 2.31 0.33
C GLU A 73 20.18 3.56 0.94
N LEU A 74 19.68 3.48 2.18
CA LEU A 74 19.02 4.57 2.90
C LEU A 74 19.92 5.17 4.00
N PRO A 75 19.73 6.47 4.34
CA PRO A 75 20.40 7.04 5.50
C PRO A 75 20.05 6.26 6.77
N GLN A 76 21.05 6.05 7.64
CA GLN A 76 20.93 5.25 8.86
C GLN A 76 20.76 3.73 8.62
N ALA A 77 21.27 3.24 7.49
CA ALA A 77 21.44 1.81 7.18
C ALA A 77 21.80 0.95 8.40
N GLY A 78 21.19 -0.23 8.48
CA GLY A 78 21.41 -1.22 9.55
C GLY A 78 20.71 -0.90 10.87
N ARG A 79 20.28 0.34 11.11
CA ARG A 79 19.45 0.68 12.28
C ARG A 79 18.04 0.14 12.11
N THR A 80 17.46 -0.40 13.18
CA THR A 80 16.05 -0.79 13.21
C THR A 80 15.12 0.44 13.23
N VAL A 81 14.08 0.43 12.39
CA VAL A 81 12.97 1.40 12.41
C VAL A 81 12.29 1.37 13.79
N ARG A 82 12.10 2.54 14.39
CA ARG A 82 11.51 2.66 15.74
C ARG A 82 10.00 2.85 15.67
N ARG A 83 9.34 2.60 16.79
CA ARG A 83 7.91 2.90 16.99
C ARG A 83 7.61 4.35 16.60
N GLY A 84 6.52 4.54 15.87
CA GLY A 84 6.07 5.85 15.38
C GLY A 84 6.86 6.44 14.20
N GLU A 85 7.91 5.79 13.68
CA GLU A 85 8.70 6.32 12.57
C GLU A 85 8.09 6.06 11.19
N ILE A 86 7.06 5.20 11.07
CA ILE A 86 6.38 4.98 9.78
C ILE A 86 5.28 6.05 9.60
N GLN A 87 5.40 6.86 8.55
CA GLN A 87 4.41 7.88 8.19
C GLN A 87 3.39 7.38 7.17
N ARG A 88 3.81 6.48 6.29
CA ARG A 88 2.93 5.91 5.27
C ARG A 88 3.17 4.41 5.16
N LEU A 89 2.10 3.63 5.21
CA LEU A 89 2.17 2.18 5.05
C LEU A 89 1.13 1.76 4.02
N ALA A 90 1.57 1.24 2.88
CA ALA A 90 0.71 0.50 1.97
C ALA A 90 0.76 -0.99 2.31
N ILE A 91 -0.41 -1.60 2.45
CA ILE A 91 -0.61 -3.04 2.59
C ILE A 91 -1.31 -3.50 1.30
N HIS A 92 -0.51 -3.99 0.35
CA HIS A 92 -0.95 -4.44 -0.95
C HIS A 92 -1.28 -5.93 -0.91
N ALA A 93 -2.56 -6.25 -0.98
CA ALA A 93 -3.08 -7.60 -0.93
C ALA A 93 -4.32 -7.70 -1.81
N HIS A 94 -4.66 -8.92 -2.25
CA HIS A 94 -5.94 -9.12 -2.88
C HIS A 94 -7.10 -8.81 -1.92
N GLY A 95 -8.26 -8.53 -2.49
CA GLY A 95 -9.45 -8.19 -1.72
C GLY A 95 -10.72 -8.22 -2.55
N SER A 96 -11.81 -7.89 -1.89
CA SER A 96 -13.12 -7.66 -2.48
C SER A 96 -13.83 -6.56 -1.67
N SER A 97 -15.08 -6.23 -2.02
CA SER A 97 -15.88 -5.27 -1.26
C SER A 97 -15.85 -5.54 0.25
N GLY A 98 -15.30 -4.60 1.03
CA GLY A 98 -15.19 -4.68 2.49
C GLY A 98 -14.30 -5.79 3.03
N THR A 99 -13.42 -6.38 2.20
CA THR A 99 -12.60 -7.53 2.56
C THR A 99 -11.18 -7.42 2.03
N ILE A 100 -10.20 -7.76 2.87
CA ILE A 100 -8.80 -7.90 2.48
C ILE A 100 -8.31 -9.31 2.80
N PHE A 101 -7.68 -9.96 1.83
CA PHE A 101 -7.17 -11.32 1.94
C PHE A 101 -5.74 -11.33 2.53
N ILE A 102 -5.63 -11.00 3.81
CA ILE A 102 -4.37 -10.76 4.52
C ILE A 102 -3.47 -12.01 4.70
N ASN A 103 -3.97 -13.21 4.41
CA ASN A 103 -3.22 -14.47 4.38
C ASN A 103 -3.22 -15.09 2.97
N GLY A 104 -3.48 -14.25 1.97
CA GLY A 104 -3.66 -14.56 0.56
C GLY A 104 -5.02 -15.16 0.18
N GLN A 105 -5.23 -15.39 -1.13
CA GLN A 105 -6.48 -15.91 -1.69
C GLN A 105 -6.78 -17.40 -1.37
N GLY A 106 -8.05 -17.73 -1.12
CA GLY A 106 -8.57 -19.11 -1.03
C GLY A 106 -9.57 -19.36 0.11
N GLU A 107 -10.38 -20.40 -0.01
CA GLU A 107 -11.30 -20.85 1.05
C GLU A 107 -10.56 -21.28 2.32
N GLY A 108 -11.14 -21.02 3.49
CA GLY A 108 -10.56 -21.36 4.80
C GLY A 108 -9.46 -20.41 5.29
N ARG A 109 -9.08 -19.40 4.51
CA ARG A 109 -8.14 -18.35 4.95
C ARG A 109 -8.87 -17.25 5.70
N ALA A 110 -8.24 -16.77 6.77
CA ALA A 110 -8.81 -15.72 7.59
C ALA A 110 -8.69 -14.37 6.87
N ASN A 111 -9.84 -13.74 6.61
CA ASN A 111 -9.96 -12.47 5.91
C ASN A 111 -10.14 -11.32 6.90
N LEU A 112 -9.64 -10.14 6.55
CA LEU A 112 -9.88 -8.92 7.30
C LEU A 112 -11.17 -8.27 6.81
N THR A 113 -12.19 -8.27 7.67
CA THR A 113 -13.52 -7.68 7.46
C THR A 113 -13.93 -6.96 8.75
N ALA A 114 -14.95 -6.10 8.71
CA ALA A 114 -15.48 -5.46 9.91
C ALA A 114 -15.78 -6.44 11.07
N ARG A 115 -16.26 -7.65 10.74
CA ARG A 115 -16.61 -8.69 11.73
C ARG A 115 -15.41 -9.44 12.31
N THR A 116 -14.32 -9.51 11.56
CA THR A 116 -13.13 -10.31 11.92
C THR A 116 -11.96 -9.46 12.40
N VAL A 117 -12.01 -8.14 12.23
CA VAL A 117 -10.98 -7.18 12.67
C VAL A 117 -10.54 -7.41 14.13
N SER A 118 -11.48 -7.69 15.04
CA SER A 118 -11.17 -7.97 16.45
C SER A 118 -10.30 -9.21 16.67
N SER A 119 -10.40 -10.22 15.81
CA SER A 119 -9.57 -11.44 15.87
C SER A 119 -8.11 -11.16 15.50
N PHE A 120 -7.84 -10.04 14.81
CA PHE A 120 -6.51 -9.59 14.43
C PHE A 120 -5.98 -8.45 15.30
N HIS A 121 -6.65 -8.14 16.41
CA HIS A 121 -6.36 -6.94 17.20
C HIS A 121 -4.88 -6.86 17.63
N SER A 122 -4.26 -7.97 18.03
CA SER A 122 -2.84 -7.97 18.44
C SER A 122 -1.91 -7.54 17.31
N ASP A 123 -2.07 -8.13 16.12
CA ASP A 123 -1.23 -7.85 14.96
C ASP A 123 -1.47 -6.42 14.44
N LEU A 124 -2.75 -6.00 14.35
CA LEU A 124 -3.12 -4.64 13.97
C LEU A 124 -2.55 -3.61 14.95
N ASN A 125 -2.65 -3.86 16.26
CA ASN A 125 -2.09 -2.98 17.26
C ASN A 125 -0.56 -2.85 17.11
N GLN A 126 0.14 -3.95 16.87
CA GLN A 126 1.59 -3.95 16.66
C GLN A 126 1.99 -3.14 15.40
N ILE A 127 1.23 -3.26 14.30
CA ILE A 127 1.40 -2.40 13.11
C ILE A 127 1.16 -0.92 13.49
N GLY A 128 0.11 -0.67 14.27
CA GLY A 128 -0.22 0.66 14.79
C GLY A 128 0.94 1.28 15.58
N LEU A 129 1.60 0.53 16.46
CA LEU A 129 2.75 1.00 17.24
C LEU A 129 3.92 1.47 16.38
N MET A 130 4.09 0.91 15.19
CA MET A 130 5.17 1.29 14.26
C MET A 130 4.84 2.56 13.46
N THR A 131 3.57 2.93 13.36
CA THR A 131 3.11 4.10 12.61
C THR A 131 2.88 5.32 13.50
N SER A 132 3.16 6.52 12.98
CA SER A 132 2.97 7.79 13.70
C SER A 132 1.51 8.01 14.13
N ASN A 133 1.28 8.31 15.41
CA ASN A 133 0.00 8.80 15.95
C ASN A 133 -0.03 10.32 16.14
N SER A 134 0.97 11.07 15.67
CA SER A 134 1.02 12.52 15.87
C SER A 134 -0.16 13.22 15.19
N GLU A 135 -0.88 14.09 15.90
CA GLU A 135 -2.01 14.83 15.30
C GLU A 135 -1.61 15.79 14.18
N THR A 136 -0.40 16.36 14.27
CA THR A 136 0.15 17.28 13.27
C THR A 136 0.85 16.54 12.13
N ASN A 137 1.10 15.24 12.29
CA ASN A 137 1.78 14.41 11.32
C ASN A 137 1.26 12.96 11.39
N ARG A 138 -0.04 12.81 11.12
CA ARG A 138 -0.78 11.56 11.24
C ARG A 138 -0.32 10.58 10.18
N ALA A 139 -0.05 9.33 10.57
CA ALA A 139 0.27 8.31 9.57
C ALA A 139 -0.94 7.98 8.68
N VAL A 140 -0.64 7.54 7.46
CA VAL A 140 -1.61 7.03 6.48
C VAL A 140 -1.35 5.54 6.28
N ILE A 141 -2.38 4.72 6.52
CA ILE A 141 -2.34 3.28 6.28
C ILE A 141 -3.29 2.97 5.13
N LEU A 142 -2.74 2.54 3.99
CA LEU A 142 -3.48 2.24 2.78
C LEU A 142 -3.64 0.73 2.63
N PHE A 143 -4.87 0.27 2.57
CA PHE A 143 -5.23 -1.06 2.12
C PHE A 143 -5.39 -1.03 0.61
N VAL A 144 -4.28 -1.33 -0.04
CA VAL A 144 -4.16 -1.40 -1.49
C VAL A 144 -4.71 -2.77 -1.90
N GLY A 145 -6.03 -2.91 -1.87
CA GLY A 145 -6.71 -4.15 -2.25
C GLY A 145 -7.97 -3.86 -3.05
N CYS A 146 -8.23 -4.71 -4.03
CA CYS A 146 -9.38 -4.62 -4.93
C CYS A 146 -10.68 -4.37 -4.16
N LEU A 147 -11.33 -3.24 -4.40
CA LEU A 147 -12.65 -2.89 -3.85
C LEU A 147 -12.76 -2.86 -2.31
N ALA A 148 -11.66 -2.92 -1.55
CA ALA A 148 -11.72 -3.01 -0.09
C ALA A 148 -12.49 -1.85 0.56
N GLY A 149 -12.54 -0.67 -0.10
CA GLY A 149 -13.29 0.50 0.33
C GLY A 149 -14.70 0.62 -0.29
N GLY A 150 -15.11 -0.27 -1.18
CA GLY A 150 -16.37 -0.16 -1.93
C GLY A 150 -17.61 -0.45 -1.09
N GLY A 151 -18.61 0.42 -1.19
CA GLY A 151 -19.93 0.26 -0.56
C GLY A 151 -19.93 0.26 0.97
N GLN A 152 -21.05 -0.16 1.55
CA GLN A 152 -21.25 -0.13 3.02
C GLN A 152 -20.28 -1.07 3.76
N SER A 153 -20.00 -2.24 3.20
CA SER A 153 -19.06 -3.20 3.79
C SER A 153 -17.63 -2.62 3.91
N GLY A 154 -17.18 -1.87 2.90
CA GLY A 154 -15.93 -1.10 2.95
C GLY A 154 -15.97 0.01 3.99
N THR A 155 -17.10 0.72 4.11
CA THR A 155 -17.30 1.72 5.18
C THR A 155 -17.13 1.07 6.55
N ASP A 156 -17.83 -0.02 6.83
CA ASP A 156 -17.80 -0.70 8.13
C ASP A 156 -16.39 -1.20 8.47
N LEU A 157 -15.68 -1.79 7.50
CA LEU A 157 -14.30 -2.23 7.66
C LEU A 157 -13.39 -1.07 8.08
N LEU A 158 -13.47 0.06 7.38
CA LEU A 158 -12.61 1.22 7.62
C LEU A 158 -12.90 1.87 8.97
N LEU A 159 -14.16 1.93 9.39
CA LEU A 159 -14.54 2.46 10.69
C LEU A 159 -13.96 1.60 11.83
N GLU A 160 -14.07 0.28 11.73
CA GLU A 160 -13.50 -0.67 12.70
C GLU A 160 -11.97 -0.56 12.77
N LEU A 161 -11.28 -0.48 11.63
CA LEU A 161 -9.84 -0.28 11.59
C LEU A 161 -9.41 1.06 12.18
N SER A 162 -10.14 2.14 11.88
CA SER A 162 -9.85 3.46 12.46
C SER A 162 -10.15 3.56 13.96
N ARG A 163 -10.93 2.62 14.53
CA ARG A 163 -11.09 2.47 15.98
C ARG A 163 -9.81 1.92 16.63
N ILE A 164 -9.18 0.93 16.00
CA ILE A 164 -7.91 0.34 16.47
C ILE A 164 -6.75 1.32 16.30
N TRP A 165 -6.80 2.14 15.25
CA TRP A 165 -5.76 3.10 14.90
C TRP A 165 -6.24 4.55 15.05
N PRO A 166 -6.44 5.03 16.29
CA PRO A 166 -6.79 6.41 16.51
C PRO A 166 -5.67 7.33 15.99
N GLN A 167 -6.08 8.52 15.56
CA GLN A 167 -5.24 9.57 14.98
C GLN A 167 -4.47 9.15 13.71
N ARG A 168 -4.86 8.06 13.05
CA ARG A 168 -4.30 7.63 11.76
C ARG A 168 -5.37 7.64 10.70
N LYS A 169 -4.99 7.99 9.47
CA LYS A 169 -5.87 7.85 8.31
C LYS A 169 -5.82 6.39 7.85
N VAL A 170 -6.99 5.78 7.72
CA VAL A 170 -7.13 4.44 7.14
C VAL A 170 -7.80 4.59 5.79
N VAL A 171 -7.17 4.06 4.75
CA VAL A 171 -7.55 4.28 3.36
C VAL A 171 -7.80 2.93 2.70
N ALA A 172 -8.86 2.83 1.91
CA ALA A 172 -9.07 1.74 0.97
C ALA A 172 -9.75 2.27 -0.30
N PHE A 173 -9.73 1.46 -1.36
CA PHE A 173 -10.19 1.89 -2.68
C PHE A 173 -11.52 1.21 -3.04
N ALA A 174 -12.42 1.99 -3.65
CA ALA A 174 -13.71 1.50 -4.14
C ALA A 174 -13.66 0.99 -5.60
N SER A 175 -12.46 0.92 -6.17
CA SER A 175 -12.17 0.43 -7.51
C SER A 175 -11.24 -0.78 -7.44
N LEU A 176 -11.08 -1.44 -8.58
CA LEU A 176 -10.01 -2.39 -8.81
C LEU A 176 -8.70 -1.64 -9.06
N GLY A 177 -7.68 -2.02 -8.31
CA GLY A 177 -6.32 -1.65 -8.61
C GLY A 177 -5.80 -2.28 -9.88
N TYR A 178 -4.93 -1.58 -10.59
CA TYR A 178 -4.17 -2.18 -11.70
C TYR A 178 -2.67 -2.03 -11.48
N ALA A 179 -1.96 -3.15 -11.44
CA ALA A 179 -0.51 -3.24 -11.26
C ALA A 179 0.04 -4.35 -12.19
N PRO A 180 0.37 -4.03 -13.44
CA PRO A 180 0.92 -5.00 -14.38
C PRO A 180 2.36 -5.32 -13.96
N GLY A 181 2.54 -6.45 -13.27
CA GLY A 181 3.85 -6.85 -12.75
C GLY A 181 4.95 -6.82 -13.83
N GLY A 182 4.62 -7.18 -15.07
CA GLY A 182 5.53 -7.14 -16.23
C GLY A 182 6.14 -5.76 -16.53
N GLU A 183 5.34 -4.69 -16.45
CA GLU A 183 5.78 -3.32 -16.73
C GLU A 183 6.47 -2.69 -15.52
N MET A 184 6.17 -3.18 -14.31
CA MET A 184 6.69 -2.62 -13.06
C MET A 184 8.00 -3.28 -12.61
N TYR A 185 8.55 -4.23 -13.36
CA TYR A 185 9.85 -4.83 -13.03
C TYR A 185 10.97 -3.80 -13.09
N ARG A 186 11.76 -3.75 -12.02
CA ARG A 186 12.98 -2.95 -11.98
C ARG A 186 14.04 -3.62 -12.84
N SER A 187 14.54 -2.91 -13.84
CA SER A 187 15.57 -3.45 -14.72
C SER A 187 16.84 -3.83 -13.96
N GLY A 188 17.36 -5.03 -14.24
CA GLY A 188 18.55 -5.57 -13.59
C GLY A 188 18.27 -6.25 -12.24
N ASP A 189 17.07 -6.09 -11.69
CA ASP A 189 16.66 -6.67 -10.41
C ASP A 189 15.49 -7.66 -10.60
N ALA A 190 15.39 -8.67 -9.72
CA ALA A 190 14.28 -9.63 -9.71
C ALA A 190 13.11 -9.15 -8.83
N CYS A 191 12.76 -7.86 -8.93
CA CYS A 191 11.74 -7.21 -8.11
C CYS A 191 10.95 -6.16 -8.91
N THR A 192 9.81 -5.73 -8.36
CA THR A 192 8.94 -4.71 -8.95
C THR A 192 8.99 -3.41 -8.15
N GLU A 193 8.83 -2.29 -8.85
CA GLU A 193 8.58 -1.00 -8.23
C GLU A 193 7.26 -1.01 -7.44
N PRO A 194 7.13 -0.19 -6.38
CA PRO A 194 5.88 -0.08 -5.63
C PRO A 194 4.83 0.68 -6.45
N GLY A 195 3.55 0.43 -6.17
CA GLY A 195 2.45 1.19 -6.74
C GLY A 195 1.28 0.33 -7.20
N MET A 196 0.13 0.97 -7.31
CA MET A 196 -1.08 0.42 -7.92
C MET A 196 -1.83 1.58 -8.57
N ARG A 197 -2.30 1.44 -9.80
CA ARG A 197 -3.12 2.46 -10.47
C ARG A 197 -4.49 2.55 -9.79
N ASP A 198 -4.95 3.78 -9.55
CA ASP A 198 -6.37 4.02 -9.28
C ASP A 198 -7.11 4.01 -10.62
N THR A 199 -8.00 3.03 -10.78
CA THR A 199 -8.79 2.86 -12.01
C THR A 199 -10.26 3.17 -11.76
N THR A 200 -11.04 3.21 -12.83
CA THR A 200 -12.51 3.25 -12.76
C THR A 200 -13.14 1.87 -12.73
N ALA A 201 -12.36 0.80 -12.90
CA ALA A 201 -12.86 -0.55 -13.02
C ALA A 201 -13.45 -1.02 -11.69
N VAL A 202 -14.59 -1.70 -11.77
CA VAL A 202 -15.26 -2.30 -10.61
C VAL A 202 -15.53 -3.79 -10.79
N PHE A 203 -15.32 -4.31 -12.01
CA PHE A 203 -15.46 -5.74 -12.31
C PHE A 203 -14.13 -6.38 -12.71
N PRO A 204 -13.84 -7.61 -12.25
CA PRO A 204 -12.59 -8.30 -12.58
C PRO A 204 -12.31 -8.32 -14.09
N GLY A 205 -11.08 -8.03 -14.49
CA GLY A 205 -10.65 -8.00 -15.89
C GLY A 205 -10.96 -6.70 -16.66
N GLU A 206 -11.81 -5.81 -16.13
CA GLU A 206 -12.15 -4.54 -16.80
C GLU A 206 -10.92 -3.60 -16.89
N ALA A 207 -10.10 -3.58 -15.85
CA ALA A 207 -8.83 -2.86 -15.88
C ALA A 207 -7.88 -3.46 -16.94
N ASP A 208 -7.72 -4.79 -16.99
CA ASP A 208 -6.84 -5.43 -17.98
C ASP A 208 -7.27 -5.12 -19.43
N GLN A 209 -8.57 -5.11 -19.70
CA GLN A 209 -9.13 -4.83 -21.04
C GLN A 209 -8.81 -3.41 -21.52
N THR A 210 -8.72 -2.44 -20.61
CA THR A 210 -8.51 -1.02 -20.94
C THR A 210 -7.07 -0.56 -20.64
N ALA A 211 -6.23 -1.43 -20.10
CA ALA A 211 -4.89 -1.11 -19.66
C ALA A 211 -3.99 -0.58 -20.78
N GLY A 212 -4.00 -1.20 -21.96
CA GLY A 212 -3.17 -0.77 -23.09
C GLY A 212 -3.41 0.68 -23.53
N GLN A 213 -4.63 1.19 -23.32
CA GLN A 213 -5.00 2.57 -23.67
C GLN A 213 -4.67 3.57 -22.55
N ASN A 214 -4.64 3.12 -21.29
CA ASN A 214 -4.62 4.00 -20.13
C ASN A 214 -3.35 3.93 -19.28
N TRP A 215 -2.56 2.85 -19.34
CA TRP A 215 -1.39 2.62 -18.49
C TRP A 215 -0.38 3.77 -18.52
N GLY A 216 -0.08 4.28 -19.72
CA GLY A 216 0.85 5.38 -19.93
C GLY A 216 0.32 6.77 -19.54
N ASN A 217 -0.96 6.87 -19.15
CA ASN A 217 -1.64 8.14 -18.88
C ASN A 217 -1.93 8.31 -17.38
N LEU A 218 -0.98 8.91 -16.65
CA LEU A 218 -1.09 9.21 -15.23
C LEU A 218 -2.23 10.17 -14.86
N THR A 219 -2.75 10.92 -15.84
CA THR A 219 -3.90 11.81 -15.62
C THR A 219 -5.19 11.01 -15.53
N THR A 220 -5.34 9.98 -16.38
CA THR A 220 -6.52 9.11 -16.38
C THR A 220 -6.43 8.06 -15.29
N TRP A 221 -5.29 7.37 -15.17
CA TRP A 221 -5.01 6.36 -14.15
C TRP A 221 -3.85 6.81 -13.26
N PRO A 222 -4.10 7.73 -12.31
CA PRO A 222 -3.07 8.14 -11.36
C PRO A 222 -2.67 6.96 -10.47
N TRP A 223 -1.56 7.12 -9.74
CA TRP A 223 -1.24 6.17 -8.68
C TRP A 223 -2.26 6.28 -7.54
N ALA A 224 -2.68 5.13 -7.03
CA ALA A 224 -3.55 5.02 -5.88
C ALA A 224 -2.89 5.66 -4.64
N SER A 225 -3.60 6.61 -4.04
CA SER A 225 -3.20 7.35 -2.86
C SER A 225 -4.43 7.72 -2.04
N GLU A 226 -4.22 8.24 -0.85
CA GLU A 226 -5.26 8.78 0.02
C GLU A 226 -6.03 9.97 -0.58
N THR A 227 -5.51 10.61 -1.63
CA THR A 227 -6.15 11.71 -2.35
C THR A 227 -6.80 11.28 -3.66
N SER A 228 -6.70 10.00 -4.01
CA SER A 228 -7.28 9.47 -5.24
C SER A 228 -8.81 9.59 -5.27
N PRO A 229 -9.42 9.84 -6.44
CA PRO A 229 -10.88 9.95 -6.58
C PRO A 229 -11.66 8.75 -6.04
N ARG A 230 -11.08 7.55 -6.02
CA ARG A 230 -11.72 6.33 -5.51
C ARG A 230 -11.23 5.90 -4.13
N ALA A 231 -10.44 6.75 -3.45
CA ALA A 231 -10.05 6.51 -2.08
C ALA A 231 -11.19 6.88 -1.11
N LYS A 232 -11.58 5.89 -0.31
CA LYS A 232 -12.38 6.09 0.89
C LYS A 232 -11.43 6.19 2.08
N VAL A 233 -11.62 7.23 2.90
CA VAL A 233 -10.69 7.55 4.01
C VAL A 233 -11.47 7.65 5.31
N ALA A 234 -11.05 6.87 6.31
CA ALA A 234 -11.53 6.95 7.67
C ALA A 234 -10.48 7.56 8.60
N LEU A 235 -10.95 8.31 9.59
CA LEU A 235 -10.15 8.85 10.68
C LEU A 235 -11.02 8.93 11.93
N ASN A 236 -10.54 8.37 13.04
CA ASN A 236 -11.23 8.41 14.34
C ASN A 236 -12.70 7.98 14.25
N GLN A 237 -12.96 6.83 13.62
CA GLN A 237 -14.31 6.26 13.42
C GLN A 237 -15.26 7.15 12.62
N ARG A 238 -14.74 7.95 11.70
CA ARG A 238 -15.54 8.75 10.76
C ARG A 238 -14.97 8.63 9.36
N ILE A 239 -15.84 8.49 8.36
CA ILE A 239 -15.44 8.66 6.97
C ILE A 239 -15.28 10.15 6.70
N ILE A 240 -14.08 10.57 6.33
CA ILE A 240 -13.74 11.96 6.05
C ILE A 240 -13.62 12.25 4.55
N GLN A 241 -13.60 11.21 3.71
CA GLN A 241 -13.59 11.29 2.25
C GLN A 241 -14.20 10.03 1.66
N GLY A 242 -14.94 10.16 0.55
CA GLY A 242 -15.44 9.02 -0.21
C GLY A 242 -16.61 8.28 0.44
N ALA A 243 -17.44 8.95 1.23
CA ALA A 243 -18.56 8.32 1.94
C ALA A 243 -19.59 7.64 1.02
N ASN A 244 -19.73 8.12 -0.22
CA ASN A 244 -20.66 7.59 -1.22
C ASN A 244 -20.01 6.55 -2.17
N LEU A 245 -18.74 6.18 -1.93
CA LEU A 245 -18.02 5.17 -2.70
C LEU A 245 -18.33 3.74 -2.21
#